data_AF-A0AAD8HDE7-F1
#
_entry.id   AF-A0AAD8HDE7-F1
#
_cell.length_a   1.000
_cell.length_b   1.000
_cell.length_c   1.000
_cell.angle_alpha   90.00
_cell.angle_beta   90.00
_cell.angle_gamma   90.00
#
_symmetry.space_group_name_H-M   'P 1'
#
loop_
_entity.id
_entity.type
_entity.pdbx_description
1 polymer ?
#
loop_
_entity_poly.entity_id
_entity_poly.type
_entity_poly.pdbx_seq_one_letter_code
_entity_poly.pdbx_strand_id
1 'polypeptide(L)'
;MKKSKKVRAKKCYRRYFHYYERWVANHKSKEKALAYLNVIKTEKLEQLRELLEHFGLKAPEFGFLAEAWEQIVECRRVLKWSYVYGYYMTEEASSKTKLFEYLQGEAELALERLHDCAENTIKRYSKGLEHEFDAIRTELVDRTPSTRIFFANFVNGVSNGLAEAEGNPLEA
;
A
#
# COMPACT_ATOMS: atom_id res chain seq x y z
N MET A 1 36.15 -4.48 25.91
CA MET A 1 35.55 -3.18 25.50
C MET A 1 35.44 -2.94 23.97
N LYS A 2 36.49 -3.13 23.14
CA LYS A 2 36.42 -2.86 21.67
C LYS A 2 35.41 -3.74 20.89
N LYS A 3 35.23 -5.02 21.24
CA LYS A 3 34.23 -5.91 20.59
C LYS A 3 32.77 -5.44 20.81
N SER A 4 32.44 -4.95 22.00
CA SER A 4 31.10 -4.45 22.34
C SER A 4 30.71 -3.19 21.54
N LYS A 5 31.65 -2.24 21.38
CA LYS A 5 31.44 -1.06 20.50
C LYS A 5 31.19 -1.46 19.04
N LYS A 6 31.92 -2.44 18.52
CA LYS A 6 31.74 -2.97 17.15
C LYS A 6 30.38 -3.65 16.96
N VAL A 7 29.93 -4.42 17.95
CA VAL A 7 28.59 -5.06 17.92
C VAL A 7 27.47 -4.02 17.94
N ARG A 8 27.56 -3.00 18.82
CA ARG A 8 26.58 -1.91 18.88
C ARG A 8 26.52 -1.12 17.58
N ALA A 9 27.68 -0.76 17.01
CA ALA A 9 27.74 -0.06 15.72
C ALA A 9 27.10 -0.88 14.59
N LYS A 10 27.35 -2.20 14.54
CA LYS A 10 26.72 -3.10 13.55
C LYS A 10 25.20 -3.18 13.72
N LYS A 11 24.69 -3.20 14.97
CA LYS A 11 23.24 -3.20 15.26
C LYS A 11 22.60 -1.89 14.80
N CYS A 12 23.19 -0.74 15.13
CA CYS A 12 22.71 0.58 14.70
C CYS A 12 22.70 0.70 13.18
N TYR A 13 23.76 0.27 12.50
CA TYR A 13 23.83 0.28 11.04
C TYR A 13 22.74 -0.59 10.41
N ARG A 14 22.56 -1.82 10.90
CA ARG A 14 21.50 -2.73 10.40
C ARG A 14 20.11 -2.13 10.57
N ARG A 15 19.84 -1.52 11.72
CA ARG A 15 18.56 -0.83 11.97
C ARG A 15 18.37 0.30 10.97
N TYR A 16 19.32 1.23 10.87
CA TYR A 16 19.25 2.32 9.91
C TYR A 16 19.03 1.82 8.48
N PHE A 17 19.82 0.84 8.05
CA PHE A 17 19.75 0.29 6.70
C PHE A 17 18.38 -0.32 6.39
N HIS A 18 17.81 -1.10 7.32
CA HIS A 18 16.47 -1.68 7.17
C HIS A 18 15.40 -0.61 6.90
N TYR A 19 15.31 0.42 7.74
CA TYR A 19 14.31 1.49 7.58
C TYR A 19 14.58 2.34 6.34
N TYR A 20 15.85 2.63 6.05
CA TYR A 20 16.25 3.39 4.86
C TYR A 20 15.87 2.68 3.56
N GLU A 21 16.18 1.38 3.43
CA GLU A 21 15.84 0.60 2.24
C GLU A 21 14.32 0.60 1.98
N ARG A 22 13.52 0.43 3.04
CA ARG A 22 12.07 0.43 2.96
C ARG A 22 11.49 1.79 2.61
N TRP A 23 12.07 2.87 3.14
CA TRP A 23 11.74 4.24 2.73
C TRP A 23 12.03 4.48 1.26
N VAL A 24 13.22 4.08 0.78
CA VAL A 24 13.63 4.24 -0.63
C VAL A 24 12.73 3.41 -1.54
N ALA A 25 12.44 2.16 -1.17
CA ALA A 25 11.57 1.27 -1.94
C ALA A 25 10.17 1.88 -2.11
N ASN A 26 9.54 2.33 -1.02
CA ASN A 26 8.22 2.96 -1.09
C ASN A 26 8.26 4.28 -1.88
N HIS A 27 9.32 5.08 -1.76
CA HIS A 27 9.48 6.29 -2.55
C HIS A 27 9.52 6.00 -4.05
N LYS A 28 10.35 5.06 -4.48
CA LYS A 28 10.50 4.67 -5.89
C LYS A 28 9.21 4.04 -6.43
N SER A 29 8.60 3.14 -5.67
CA SER A 29 7.33 2.50 -6.06
C SER A 29 6.19 3.51 -6.16
N LYS A 30 6.15 4.53 -5.28
CA LYS A 30 5.20 5.64 -5.40
C LYS A 30 5.37 6.41 -6.70
N GLU A 31 6.61 6.77 -7.06
CA GLU A 31 6.88 7.52 -8.31
C GLU A 31 6.48 6.72 -9.54
N LYS A 32 6.78 5.41 -9.56
CA LYS A 32 6.32 4.51 -10.62
C LYS A 32 4.80 4.43 -10.71
N ALA A 33 4.12 4.25 -9.57
CA ALA A 33 2.66 4.19 -9.52
C ALA A 33 2.04 5.52 -9.97
N LEU A 34 2.61 6.67 -9.60
CA LEU A 34 2.14 7.98 -10.03
C LEU A 34 2.33 8.20 -11.53
N ALA A 35 3.48 7.83 -12.09
CA ALA A 35 3.72 7.89 -13.53
C ALA A 35 2.72 7.00 -14.28
N TYR A 36 2.46 5.79 -13.77
CA TYR A 36 1.52 4.87 -14.40
C TYR A 36 0.06 5.34 -14.25
N LEU A 37 -0.33 5.93 -13.13
CA LEU A 37 -1.63 6.59 -12.94
C LEU A 37 -1.85 7.68 -13.99
N ASN A 38 -0.83 8.50 -14.29
CA ASN A 38 -0.94 9.52 -15.33
C ASN A 38 -1.19 8.88 -16.69
N VAL A 39 -0.43 7.85 -17.06
CA VAL A 39 -0.63 7.08 -18.30
C VAL A 39 -2.04 6.47 -18.37
N ILE A 40 -2.58 5.99 -17.24
CA ILE A 40 -3.96 5.51 -17.18
C ILE A 40 -4.91 6.63 -17.54
N LYS A 41 -4.83 7.76 -16.83
CA LYS A 41 -5.73 8.91 -16.99
C LYS A 41 -5.69 9.54 -18.39
N THR A 42 -4.54 9.52 -19.06
CA THR A 42 -4.36 10.21 -20.35
C THR A 42 -4.50 9.30 -21.57
N GLU A 43 -4.13 8.02 -21.47
CA GLU A 43 -4.00 7.14 -22.63
C GLU A 43 -4.81 5.85 -22.48
N LYS A 44 -4.56 5.07 -21.41
CA LYS A 44 -5.13 3.72 -21.33
C LYS A 44 -6.64 3.70 -21.21
N LEU A 45 -7.24 4.67 -20.51
CA LEU A 45 -8.69 4.68 -20.37
C LEU A 45 -9.39 4.85 -21.71
N GLU A 46 -8.84 5.65 -22.61
CA GLU A 46 -9.43 5.84 -23.94
C GLU A 46 -9.24 4.60 -24.82
N GLN A 47 -8.04 3.99 -24.80
CA GLN A 47 -7.78 2.73 -25.50
C GLN A 47 -8.72 1.60 -25.05
N LEU A 48 -9.04 1.54 -23.75
CA LEU A 48 -9.98 0.56 -23.22
C LEU A 48 -11.42 0.83 -23.65
N ARG A 49 -11.82 2.10 -23.80
CA ARG A 49 -13.14 2.47 -24.34
C ARG A 49 -13.27 2.03 -25.79
N GLU A 50 -12.30 2.41 -26.63
CA GLU A 50 -12.28 2.03 -28.05
C GLU A 50 -12.33 0.51 -28.23
N LEU A 51 -11.59 -0.25 -27.41
CA LEU A 51 -11.59 -1.71 -27.45
C LEU A 51 -12.97 -2.29 -27.13
N LEU A 52 -13.65 -1.79 -26.10
CA LEU A 52 -14.99 -2.29 -25.73
C LEU A 52 -16.05 -1.92 -26.76
N GLU A 53 -15.98 -0.70 -27.31
CA GLU A 53 -16.86 -0.27 -28.39
C GLU A 53 -16.69 -1.16 -29.63
N HIS A 54 -15.45 -1.55 -29.96
CA HIS A 54 -15.18 -2.50 -31.04
C HIS A 54 -15.85 -3.86 -30.82
N PHE A 55 -15.95 -4.31 -29.56
CA PHE A 55 -16.66 -5.54 -29.18
C PHE A 55 -18.18 -5.36 -29.01
N GLY A 56 -18.72 -4.16 -29.28
CA GLY A 56 -20.15 -3.87 -29.10
C GLY A 56 -20.59 -3.83 -27.63
N LEU A 57 -19.63 -3.77 -26.70
CA LEU A 57 -19.89 -3.66 -25.27
C LEU A 57 -20.02 -2.18 -24.90
N LYS A 58 -21.01 -1.86 -24.05
CA LYS A 58 -21.12 -0.50 -23.49
C LYS A 58 -19.89 -0.24 -22.63
N ALA A 59 -19.08 0.75 -23.00
CA ALA A 59 -17.91 1.13 -22.22
C ALA A 59 -18.34 1.50 -20.78
N PRO A 60 -17.85 0.80 -19.74
CA PRO A 60 -18.11 1.15 -18.36
C PRO A 60 -17.33 2.42 -18.00
N GLU A 61 -17.73 3.06 -16.91
CA GLU A 61 -16.91 4.10 -16.30
C GLU A 61 -15.64 3.45 -15.73
N PHE A 62 -14.49 3.71 -16.34
CA PHE A 62 -13.21 3.21 -15.86
C PHE A 62 -12.61 4.01 -14.69
N GLY A 63 -13.42 4.85 -14.03
CA GLY A 63 -12.98 5.65 -12.87
C GLY A 63 -12.37 4.79 -11.76
N PHE A 64 -12.85 3.56 -11.59
CA PHE A 64 -12.33 2.61 -10.60
C PHE A 64 -10.84 2.25 -10.82
N LEU A 65 -10.34 2.26 -12.06
CA LEU A 65 -8.92 2.03 -12.34
C LEU A 65 -8.08 3.19 -11.81
N ALA A 66 -8.48 4.43 -12.12
CA ALA A 66 -7.80 5.60 -11.62
C ALA A 66 -7.84 5.66 -10.09
N GLU A 67 -9.00 5.38 -9.47
CA GLU A 67 -9.17 5.36 -8.02
C GLU A 67 -8.26 4.31 -7.34
N ALA A 68 -8.16 3.11 -7.90
CA ALA A 68 -7.27 2.07 -7.36
C ALA A 68 -5.80 2.51 -7.38
N TRP A 69 -5.35 3.12 -8.48
CA TRP A 69 -3.97 3.60 -8.62
C TRP A 69 -3.68 4.84 -7.77
N GLU A 70 -4.64 5.74 -7.59
CA GLU A 70 -4.57 6.83 -6.60
C GLU A 70 -4.42 6.27 -5.18
N GLN A 71 -5.22 5.27 -4.83
CA GLN A 71 -5.12 4.61 -3.53
C GLN A 71 -3.74 3.96 -3.33
N ILE A 72 -3.19 3.28 -4.34
CA ILE A 72 -1.83 2.72 -4.30
C ILE A 72 -0.78 3.81 -4.05
N VAL A 73 -0.87 4.96 -4.74
CA VAL A 73 0.05 6.10 -4.56
C VAL A 73 0.01 6.62 -3.13
N GLU A 74 -1.19 6.84 -2.57
CA GLU A 74 -1.32 7.33 -1.19
C GLU A 74 -0.86 6.28 -0.17
N CYS A 75 -1.17 5.00 -0.37
CA CYS A 75 -0.67 3.91 0.47
C CYS A 75 0.88 3.87 0.51
N ARG A 76 1.55 3.97 -0.64
CA ARG A 76 3.02 4.03 -0.72
C ARG A 76 3.58 5.28 -0.03
N ARG A 77 2.88 6.41 -0.10
CA ARG A 77 3.24 7.63 0.64
C ARG A 77 3.16 7.41 2.15
N VAL A 78 2.08 6.80 2.65
CA VAL A 78 1.93 6.48 4.08
C VAL A 78 3.03 5.53 4.53
N LEU A 79 3.27 4.44 3.81
CA LEU A 79 4.34 3.49 4.15
C LEU A 79 5.72 4.12 4.15
N LYS A 80 6.03 4.98 3.16
CA LYS A 80 7.29 5.72 3.14
C LYS A 80 7.53 6.44 4.47
N TRP A 81 6.53 7.16 4.97
CA TRP A 81 6.65 7.91 6.22
C TRP A 81 6.52 7.05 7.46
N SER A 82 5.80 5.93 7.42
CA SER A 82 5.74 4.99 8.54
C SER A 82 7.10 4.37 8.85
N TYR A 83 7.93 4.09 7.85
CA TYR A 83 9.30 3.63 8.09
C TYR A 83 10.18 4.71 8.75
N VAL A 84 9.93 6.00 8.51
CA VAL A 84 10.60 7.07 9.26
C VAL A 84 10.13 7.07 10.71
N TYR A 85 8.80 6.99 10.91
CA TYR A 85 8.21 6.94 12.25
C TYR A 85 8.74 5.75 13.06
N GLY A 86 8.68 4.54 12.50
CA GLY A 86 9.17 3.31 13.11
C GLY A 86 10.66 3.34 13.44
N TYR A 87 11.49 4.03 12.63
CA TYR A 87 12.91 4.20 12.95
C TYR A 87 13.12 4.96 14.27
N TYR A 88 12.27 5.95 14.56
CA TYR A 88 12.36 6.77 15.77
C TYR A 88 11.56 6.23 16.95
N MET A 89 10.73 5.20 16.78
CA MET A 89 10.09 4.53 17.92
C MET A 89 11.17 3.95 18.85
N THR A 90 11.31 4.58 20.02
CA THR A 90 12.24 4.19 21.08
C THR A 90 11.59 3.13 21.97
N GLU A 91 11.87 1.86 21.67
CA GLU A 91 12.12 0.75 22.60
C GLU A 91 11.80 -0.58 21.93
N GLU A 92 12.73 -1.53 22.07
CA GLU A 92 12.54 -2.90 21.60
C GLU A 92 11.47 -3.58 22.47
N ALA A 93 10.34 -3.95 21.86
CA ALA A 93 9.29 -4.83 22.39
C ALA A 93 8.19 -4.22 23.30
N SER A 94 7.95 -2.91 23.30
CA SER A 94 6.71 -2.37 23.90
C SER A 94 5.46 -2.86 23.14
N SER A 95 4.33 -2.97 23.83
CA SER A 95 3.05 -3.32 23.19
C SER A 95 2.72 -2.38 22.04
N LYS A 96 3.06 -1.08 22.17
CA LYS A 96 2.91 -0.07 21.09
C LYS A 96 3.71 -0.42 19.85
N THR A 97 4.97 -0.82 20.01
CA THR A 97 5.82 -1.22 18.87
C THR A 97 5.23 -2.44 18.16
N LYS A 98 4.75 -3.44 18.91
CA LYS A 98 4.11 -4.63 18.34
C LYS A 98 2.81 -4.28 17.59
N LEU A 99 1.96 -3.43 18.16
CA LEU A 99 0.73 -2.98 17.52
C LEU A 99 1.04 -2.18 16.25
N PHE A 100 2.05 -1.30 16.29
CA PHE A 100 2.51 -0.56 15.12
C PHE A 100 2.95 -1.51 13.99
N GLU A 101 3.84 -2.45 14.29
CA GLU A 101 4.35 -3.42 13.31
C GLU A 101 3.22 -4.30 12.74
N TYR A 102 2.26 -4.69 13.57
CA TYR A 102 1.07 -5.43 13.14
C TYR A 102 0.21 -4.62 12.17
N LEU A 103 -0.21 -3.41 12.55
CA LEU A 103 -1.05 -2.56 11.71
C LEU A 103 -0.34 -2.16 10.41
N GLN A 104 0.96 -1.87 10.49
CA GLN A 104 1.77 -1.61 9.30
C GLN A 104 1.81 -2.85 8.39
N GLY A 105 2.05 -4.04 8.94
CA GLY A 105 2.10 -5.29 8.18
C GLY A 105 0.78 -5.61 7.47
N GLU A 106 -0.35 -5.44 8.14
CA GLU A 106 -1.68 -5.62 7.55
C GLU A 106 -1.93 -4.61 6.40
N ALA A 107 -1.54 -3.35 6.59
CA ALA A 107 -1.62 -2.33 5.55
C ALA A 107 -0.72 -2.65 4.35
N GLU A 108 0.52 -3.12 4.57
CA GLU A 108 1.42 -3.55 3.50
C GLU A 108 0.84 -4.72 2.70
N LEU A 109 0.31 -5.74 3.38
CA LEU A 109 -0.30 -6.89 2.73
C LEU A 109 -1.52 -6.50 1.88
N ALA A 110 -2.38 -5.61 2.40
CA ALA A 110 -3.51 -5.09 1.65
C ALA A 110 -3.06 -4.31 0.41
N LEU A 111 -2.01 -3.48 0.53
CA LEU A 111 -1.45 -2.73 -0.60
C LEU A 111 -0.91 -3.65 -1.70
N GLU A 112 -0.12 -4.67 -1.36
CA GLU A 112 0.42 -5.57 -2.38
C GLU A 112 -0.70 -6.32 -3.11
N ARG A 113 -1.74 -6.77 -2.39
CA ARG A 113 -2.92 -7.40 -3.01
C ARG A 113 -3.66 -6.46 -3.95
N LEU A 114 -3.85 -5.20 -3.57
CA LEU A 114 -4.48 -4.19 -4.43
C LEU A 114 -3.62 -3.92 -5.67
N HIS A 115 -2.31 -3.77 -5.48
CA HIS A 115 -1.37 -3.48 -6.57
C HIS A 115 -1.32 -4.62 -7.59
N ASP A 116 -1.22 -5.87 -7.13
CA ASP A 116 -1.27 -7.05 -7.98
C ASP A 116 -2.59 -7.16 -8.75
N CYS A 117 -3.72 -6.89 -8.08
CA CYS A 117 -5.04 -6.88 -8.73
C CYS A 117 -5.14 -5.79 -9.80
N ALA A 118 -4.67 -4.57 -9.51
CA ALA A 118 -4.70 -3.43 -10.44
C ALA A 118 -3.82 -3.68 -11.68
N GLU A 119 -2.61 -4.24 -11.50
CA GLU A 119 -1.75 -4.61 -12.62
C GLU A 119 -2.38 -5.70 -13.49
N ASN A 120 -2.92 -6.75 -12.86
CA ASN A 120 -3.52 -7.88 -13.57
C ASN A 120 -4.81 -7.47 -14.29
N THR A 121 -5.60 -6.57 -13.72
CA THR A 121 -6.79 -6.02 -14.35
C THR A 121 -6.47 -5.42 -15.71
N ILE A 122 -5.49 -4.51 -15.77
CA ILE A 122 -5.09 -3.87 -17.02
C ILE A 122 -4.51 -4.89 -18.01
N LYS A 123 -3.67 -5.82 -17.54
CA LYS A 123 -3.10 -6.88 -18.40
C LYS A 123 -4.18 -7.76 -19.04
N ARG A 124 -5.24 -8.09 -18.31
CA ARG A 124 -6.35 -8.92 -18.80
C ARG A 124 -7.25 -8.16 -19.76
N TYR A 125 -7.55 -6.89 -19.46
CA TYR A 125 -8.31 -6.04 -20.37
C TYR A 125 -7.59 -5.86 -21.70
N SER A 126 -6.27 -5.63 -21.69
CA SER A 126 -5.47 -5.54 -22.92
C SER A 126 -5.41 -6.83 -23.74
N LYS A 127 -5.78 -7.98 -23.17
CA LYS A 127 -5.85 -9.27 -23.88
C LYS A 127 -7.23 -9.57 -24.48
N GLY A 128 -8.22 -8.68 -24.32
CA GLY A 128 -9.57 -8.91 -24.81
C GLY A 128 -10.28 -10.07 -24.12
N LEU A 129 -10.00 -10.30 -22.82
CA LEU A 129 -10.69 -11.34 -22.04
C LEU A 129 -12.11 -10.88 -21.65
N GLU A 130 -12.98 -10.81 -22.65
CA GLU A 130 -14.29 -10.15 -22.55
C GLU A 130 -15.19 -10.71 -21.45
N HIS A 131 -15.25 -12.04 -21.37
CA HIS A 131 -16.03 -12.76 -20.39
C HIS A 131 -15.57 -12.55 -18.94
N GLU A 132 -14.37 -12.00 -18.72
CA GLU A 132 -13.85 -11.72 -17.39
C GLU A 132 -14.03 -10.25 -16.97
N PHE A 133 -14.50 -9.35 -17.86
CA PHE A 133 -14.52 -7.90 -17.60
C PHE A 133 -15.17 -7.53 -16.27
N ASP A 134 -16.38 -8.05 -16.03
CA ASP A 134 -17.14 -7.77 -14.81
C ASP A 134 -16.53 -8.41 -13.56
N ALA A 135 -16.03 -9.64 -13.66
CA ALA A 135 -15.39 -10.31 -12.53
C ALA A 135 -14.12 -9.56 -12.09
N ILE A 136 -13.29 -9.16 -13.05
CA ILE A 136 -12.08 -8.37 -12.82
C ILE A 136 -12.44 -7.00 -12.22
N ARG A 137 -13.47 -6.34 -12.76
CA ARG A 137 -13.94 -5.04 -12.26
C ARG A 137 -14.37 -5.15 -10.79
N THR A 138 -15.21 -6.12 -10.47
CA THR A 138 -15.69 -6.36 -9.10
C THR A 138 -14.53 -6.59 -8.15
N GLU A 139 -13.55 -7.41 -8.52
CA GLU A 139 -12.39 -7.67 -7.66
C GLU A 139 -11.62 -6.38 -7.32
N LEU A 140 -11.36 -5.52 -8.30
CA LEU A 140 -10.63 -4.27 -8.08
C LEU A 140 -11.45 -3.25 -7.28
N VAL A 141 -12.75 -3.15 -7.57
CA VAL A 141 -13.70 -2.27 -6.86
C VAL A 141 -13.84 -2.67 -5.39
N ASP A 142 -13.79 -3.96 -5.06
CA ASP A 142 -13.89 -4.42 -3.67
C ASP A 142 -12.56 -4.24 -2.90
N ARG A 143 -11.42 -4.49 -3.55
CA ARG A 143 -10.09 -4.39 -2.92
C ARG A 143 -9.67 -2.97 -2.61
N THR A 144 -10.06 -2.01 -3.44
CA THR A 144 -9.70 -0.59 -3.26
C THR A 144 -10.18 -0.01 -1.92
N PRO A 145 -11.48 -0.05 -1.57
CA PRO A 145 -11.98 0.44 -0.29
C PRO A 145 -11.48 -0.42 0.89
N SER A 146 -11.34 -1.74 0.71
CA SER A 146 -10.77 -2.60 1.75
C SER A 146 -9.35 -2.15 2.13
N THR A 147 -8.50 -1.87 1.14
CA THR A 147 -7.14 -1.35 1.37
C THR A 147 -7.17 0.01 2.06
N ARG A 148 -8.08 0.90 1.65
CA ARG A 148 -8.29 2.19 2.30
C ARG A 148 -8.59 2.05 3.80
N ILE A 149 -9.40 1.05 4.18
CA ILE A 149 -9.74 0.78 5.58
C ILE A 149 -8.50 0.35 6.38
N PHE A 150 -7.68 -0.58 5.87
CA PHE A 150 -6.44 -0.98 6.56
C PHE A 150 -5.50 0.21 6.80
N PHE A 151 -5.33 1.07 5.80
CA PHE A 151 -4.52 2.29 5.94
C PHE A 151 -5.14 3.31 6.88
N ALA A 152 -6.46 3.50 6.85
CA ALA A 152 -7.15 4.38 7.79
C ALA A 152 -6.97 3.90 9.23
N ASN A 153 -7.16 2.60 9.48
CA ASN A 153 -6.93 2.00 10.80
C ASN A 153 -5.48 2.19 11.26
N PHE A 154 -4.51 1.97 10.37
CA PHE A 154 -3.10 2.19 10.67
C PHE A 154 -2.80 3.65 11.01
N VAL A 155 -3.24 4.60 10.19
CA VAL A 155 -3.02 6.04 10.41
C VAL A 155 -3.71 6.51 11.69
N ASN A 156 -4.92 6.03 11.96
CA ASN A 156 -5.65 6.35 13.19
C ASN A 156 -4.91 5.83 14.43
N GLY A 157 -4.44 4.58 14.41
CA GLY A 157 -3.65 4.01 15.50
C GLY A 157 -2.32 4.74 15.71
N VAL A 158 -1.64 5.19 14.65
CA VAL A 158 -0.43 6.02 14.83
C VAL A 158 -0.79 7.41 15.40
N SER A 159 -1.88 8.00 14.92
CA SER A 159 -2.29 9.37 15.31
C SER A 159 -2.81 9.45 16.74
N ASN A 160 -3.41 8.37 17.26
CA ASN A 160 -3.87 8.29 18.66
C ASN A 160 -2.76 7.84 19.63
N GLY A 161 -1.53 7.64 19.14
CA GLY A 161 -0.40 7.21 19.96
C GLY A 161 -0.43 5.71 20.33
N LEU A 162 -1.16 4.89 19.58
CA LEU A 162 -1.29 3.44 19.75
C LEU A 162 -1.87 3.08 21.12
N ALA A 163 -2.90 3.82 21.56
CA ALA A 163 -3.50 3.71 22.88
C ALA A 163 -4.07 2.32 23.17
N GLU A 164 -4.54 1.61 22.14
CA GLU A 164 -5.10 0.26 22.22
C GLU A 164 -4.06 -0.76 22.73
N ALA A 165 -2.77 -0.45 22.58
CA ALA A 165 -1.70 -1.32 23.05
C ALA A 165 -1.47 -1.27 24.57
N GLU A 166 -2.02 -0.28 25.27
CA GLU A 166 -1.78 -0.09 26.72
C GLU A 166 -2.73 -0.92 27.60
N GLY A 167 -3.76 -1.55 27.02
CA GLY A 167 -4.75 -2.32 27.77
C GLY A 167 -5.61 -1.43 28.66
N ASN A 168 -6.93 -1.66 28.66
CA ASN A 168 -7.81 -0.96 29.58
C ASN A 168 -7.48 -1.43 31.02
N PRO A 169 -7.07 -0.57 31.97
CA PRO A 169 -6.68 -1.00 33.31
C PRO A 169 -7.84 -1.51 34.18
N LEU A 170 -9.04 -1.72 33.62
CA LEU A 170 -10.29 -1.86 34.36
C LEU A 170 -10.94 -3.26 34.29
N GLU A 171 -10.27 -4.28 33.73
CA GLU A 171 -10.80 -5.66 33.72
C GLU A 171 -9.75 -6.71 34.15
N ALA A 172 -9.14 -6.53 35.33
CA ALA A 172 -8.37 -7.57 36.00
C ALA A 172 -8.66 -7.61 37.51
#